data_AF-A0A1J6JTF1-F1
#
_entry.id   AF-A0A1J6JTF1-F1
#
_cell.length_a   1.000
_cell.length_b   1.000
_cell.length_c   1.000
_cell.angle_alpha   90.00
_cell.angle_beta   90.00
_cell.angle_gamma   90.00
#
_symmetry.space_group_name_H-M   'P 1'
#
loop_
_entity.id
_entity.type
_entity.pdbx_description
1 polymer ?
#
loop_
_entity_poly.entity_id
_entity_poly.type
_entity_poly.pdbx_seq_one_letter_code
_entity_poly.pdbx_strand_id
1 'polypeptide(L)'
;QKYARDFERLVQTPDMDVSTYNTNFCNLARYAPYSVPTQEARIQRFVDRLVGLLYTVVAPQMKMSYSDAVGLARKIENKGLEERATSDLCKKAKIGGSFSGSFSENRRAGSQGQQQQ
;
A
#
# COMPACT_ATOMS: atom_id res chain seq x y z
N GLN A 1 -4.13 33.74 4.29
CA GLN A 1 -4.06 32.78 3.16
C GLN A 1 -2.97 31.70 3.29
N LYS A 2 -1.99 31.83 4.20
CA LYS A 2 -0.92 30.83 4.43
C LYS A 2 -1.44 29.40 4.63
N TYR A 3 -2.39 29.18 5.54
CA TYR A 3 -2.93 27.85 5.84
C TYR A 3 -3.64 27.18 4.67
N ALA A 4 -4.29 27.95 3.79
CA ALA A 4 -4.91 27.39 2.59
C ALA A 4 -3.86 26.81 1.63
N ARG A 5 -2.74 27.52 1.44
CA ARG A 5 -1.62 27.03 0.63
C ARG A 5 -0.95 25.81 1.26
N ASP A 6 -0.77 25.82 2.57
CA ASP A 6 -0.19 24.69 3.30
C ASP A 6 -1.11 23.47 3.22
N PHE A 7 -2.43 23.66 3.30
CA PHE A 7 -3.44 22.61 3.14
C PHE A 7 -3.43 22.02 1.74
N GLU A 8 -3.33 22.85 0.70
CA GLU A 8 -3.27 22.40 -0.70
C GLU A 8 -2.02 21.56 -1.01
N ARG A 9 -0.91 21.89 -0.34
CA ARG A 9 0.38 21.19 -0.49
C ARG A 9 0.51 19.96 0.39
N LEU A 10 -0.35 19.82 1.39
CA LEU A 10 -0.31 18.67 2.29
C LEU A 10 -0.66 17.40 1.50
N VAL A 11 0.30 16.48 1.48
CA VAL A 11 0.19 15.14 0.93
C VAL A 11 0.87 14.18 1.89
N GLN A 12 0.34 12.97 2.04
CA GLN A 12 1.02 11.92 2.78
C GLN A 12 2.25 11.49 1.98
N THR A 13 3.42 11.62 2.59
CA THR A 13 4.68 11.13 2.03
C THR A 13 4.92 9.67 2.44
N PRO A 14 5.73 8.89 1.70
CA PRO A 14 5.97 7.48 2.02
C PRO A 14 6.59 7.21 3.41
N ASP A 15 7.28 8.21 3.97
CA ASP A 15 7.88 8.21 5.31
C ASP A 15 6.94 8.73 6.40
N MET A 16 5.77 9.26 6.04
CA MET A 16 4.79 9.80 6.97
C MET A 16 3.67 8.80 7.23
N ASP A 17 3.54 8.39 8.49
CA ASP A 17 2.47 7.50 8.91
C ASP A 17 1.09 8.18 8.81
N VAL A 18 0.04 7.35 8.68
CA VAL A 18 -1.34 7.83 8.52
C VAL A 18 -1.79 8.70 9.70
N SER A 19 -1.30 8.44 10.92
CA SER A 19 -1.73 9.16 12.13
C SER A 19 -1.12 10.57 12.18
N THR A 20 0.16 10.70 11.86
CA THR A 20 0.86 11.98 11.71
C THR A 20 0.25 12.80 10.59
N TYR A 21 0.01 12.19 9.43
CA TYR A 21 -0.68 12.83 8.31
C TYR A 21 -2.07 13.34 8.71
N ASN A 22 -2.89 12.50 9.35
CA ASN A 22 -4.23 12.86 9.83
C ASN A 22 -4.20 14.04 10.82
N THR A 23 -3.21 14.07 11.71
CA THR A 23 -3.02 15.18 12.66
C THR A 23 -2.77 16.49 11.94
N ASN A 24 -1.84 16.50 10.99
CA ASN A 24 -1.52 17.67 10.17
C ASN A 24 -2.73 18.13 9.35
N PHE A 25 -3.44 17.18 8.74
CA PHE A 25 -4.65 17.43 7.96
C PHE A 25 -5.75 18.09 8.81
N CYS A 26 -6.03 17.54 10.00
CA CYS A 26 -7.02 18.09 10.92
C CYS A 26 -6.65 19.50 11.41
N ASN A 27 -5.38 19.71 11.74
CA ASN A 27 -4.88 21.01 12.17
C ASN A 27 -5.06 22.06 11.07
N LEU A 28 -4.64 21.77 9.84
CA LEU A 28 -4.78 22.72 8.74
C LEU A 28 -6.25 22.94 8.32
N ALA A 29 -7.09 21.90 8.35
CA ALA A 29 -8.53 22.01 8.08
C ALA A 29 -9.22 23.02 9.01
N ARG A 30 -8.81 23.04 10.29
CA ARG A 30 -9.34 23.99 11.29
C ARG A 30 -9.07 25.45 10.91
N TYR A 31 -7.93 25.73 10.28
CA TYR A 31 -7.52 27.08 9.88
C TYR A 31 -7.88 27.42 8.42
N ALA A 32 -8.38 26.44 7.66
CA ALA A 32 -8.79 26.59 6.27
C ALA A 32 -10.17 25.94 6.01
N PRO A 33 -11.25 26.39 6.69
CA PRO A 33 -12.56 25.75 6.61
C PRO A 33 -13.12 25.76 5.18
N TYR A 34 -12.82 26.80 4.39
CA TYR A 34 -13.25 26.89 2.99
C TYR A 34 -12.57 25.86 2.07
N SER A 35 -11.45 25.26 2.48
CA SER A 35 -10.79 24.20 1.71
C SER A 35 -11.53 22.86 1.82
N VAL A 36 -12.29 22.65 2.89
CA VAL A 36 -13.08 21.43 3.15
C VAL A 36 -14.47 21.82 3.68
N PRO A 37 -15.32 22.45 2.84
CA PRO A 37 -16.56 23.06 3.29
C PRO A 37 -17.63 22.05 3.71
N THR A 38 -17.52 20.80 3.27
CA THR A 38 -18.42 19.70 3.62
C THR A 38 -17.63 18.51 4.17
N GLN A 39 -18.32 17.60 4.85
CA GLN A 39 -17.72 16.38 5.35
C GLN A 39 -17.26 15.47 4.22
N GLU A 40 -18.00 15.42 3.12
CA GLU A 40 -17.66 14.67 1.91
C GLU A 40 -16.40 15.24 1.27
N ALA A 41 -16.30 16.57 1.15
CA ALA A 41 -15.10 17.23 0.62
C ALA A 41 -13.87 16.98 1.50
N ARG A 42 -14.08 16.86 2.83
CA ARG A 42 -13.05 16.51 3.78
C ARG A 42 -12.53 15.09 3.57
N ILE A 43 -13.43 14.13 3.44
CA ILE A 43 -13.09 12.72 3.17
C ILE A 43 -12.38 12.60 1.83
N GLN A 44 -12.94 13.20 0.78
CA GLN A 44 -12.38 13.22 -0.56
C GLN A 44 -10.94 13.75 -0.56
N ARG A 45 -10.71 14.94 0.00
CA ARG A 45 -9.36 15.52 0.09
C ARG A 45 -8.40 14.70 0.93
N PHE A 46 -8.87 14.09 2.02
CA PHE A 46 -8.02 13.21 2.82
C PHE A 46 -7.53 12.03 1.97
N VAL A 47 -8.45 11.35 1.28
CA VAL A 47 -8.18 10.17 0.46
C VAL A 47 -7.30 10.49 -0.74
N ASP A 48 -7.60 11.57 -1.48
CA ASP A 48 -6.84 12.00 -2.67
C ASP A 48 -5.37 12.32 -2.40
N ARG A 49 -5.06 12.59 -1.13
CA ARG A 49 -3.73 12.98 -0.66
C ARG A 49 -3.03 11.86 0.12
N LEU A 50 -3.62 10.67 0.20
CA LEU A 50 -2.96 9.48 0.71
C LEU A 50 -1.90 8.97 -0.28
N VAL A 51 -0.92 8.24 0.23
CA VAL A 51 0.04 7.53 -0.61
C VAL A 51 -0.68 6.49 -1.48
N GLY A 52 -0.16 6.24 -2.70
CA GLY A 52 -0.85 5.47 -3.74
C GLY A 52 -1.41 4.12 -3.29
N LEU A 53 -0.67 3.35 -2.49
CA LEU A 53 -1.13 2.06 -1.97
C LEU A 53 -2.41 2.19 -1.11
N LEU A 54 -2.45 3.20 -0.24
CA LEU A 54 -3.61 3.46 0.61
C LEU A 54 -4.77 4.03 -0.20
N TYR A 55 -4.49 4.96 -1.11
CA TYR A 55 -5.48 5.52 -2.02
C TYR A 55 -6.23 4.42 -2.79
N THR A 56 -5.53 3.47 -3.42
CA THR A 56 -6.14 2.41 -4.23
C THR A 56 -7.15 1.56 -3.45
N VAL A 57 -6.92 1.36 -2.16
CA VAL A 57 -7.78 0.53 -1.31
C VAL A 57 -8.89 1.34 -0.65
N VAL A 58 -8.62 2.60 -0.27
CA VAL A 58 -9.57 3.45 0.48
C VAL A 58 -10.52 4.19 -0.47
N ALA A 59 -10.06 4.65 -1.63
CA ALA A 59 -10.88 5.43 -2.57
C ALA A 59 -12.18 4.74 -3.02
N PRO A 60 -12.19 3.41 -3.30
CA PRO A 60 -13.44 2.72 -3.63
C PRO A 60 -14.48 2.72 -2.50
N GLN A 61 -14.07 3.02 -1.25
CA GLN A 61 -14.91 2.95 -0.05
C GLN A 61 -15.46 4.33 0.37
N MET A 62 -15.49 5.32 -0.53
CA MET A 62 -15.89 6.73 -0.26
C MET A 62 -17.26 6.96 0.39
N LYS A 63 -18.13 5.95 0.50
CA LYS A 63 -19.42 6.03 1.21
C LYS A 63 -19.30 5.84 2.73
N MET A 64 -18.08 5.95 3.29
CA MET A 64 -17.79 5.75 4.71
C MET A 64 -17.60 7.07 5.46
N SER A 65 -17.62 7.03 6.80
CA SER A 65 -17.31 8.21 7.61
C SER A 65 -15.81 8.55 7.57
N TYR A 66 -15.45 9.78 7.97
CA TYR A 66 -14.04 10.18 8.06
C TYR A 66 -13.23 9.31 9.02
N SER A 67 -13.79 8.97 10.18
CA SER A 67 -13.15 8.08 11.14
C SER A 67 -12.90 6.69 10.57
N ASP A 68 -13.85 6.18 9.78
CA ASP A 68 -13.68 4.87 9.15
C ASP A 68 -12.58 4.94 8.08
N ALA A 69 -12.52 6.03 7.29
CA ALA A 69 -11.49 6.21 6.27
C ALA A 69 -10.08 6.23 6.88
N VAL A 70 -9.90 6.99 7.96
CA VAL A 70 -8.62 7.03 8.72
C VAL A 70 -8.30 5.66 9.32
N GLY A 71 -9.30 5.00 9.91
CA GLY A 71 -9.15 3.68 10.52
C GLY A 71 -8.75 2.59 9.50
N LEU A 72 -9.37 2.61 8.32
CA LEU A 72 -9.06 1.70 7.23
C LEU A 72 -7.63 1.92 6.69
N ALA A 73 -7.26 3.19 6.44
CA ALA A 73 -5.90 3.54 6.00
C ALA A 73 -4.83 3.03 6.98
N ARG A 74 -5.03 3.27 8.29
CA ARG A 74 -4.12 2.78 9.34
C ARG A 74 -4.05 1.26 9.42
N LYS A 75 -5.19 0.57 9.24
CA LYS A 75 -5.23 -0.91 9.25
C LYS A 75 -4.40 -1.50 8.10
N ILE A 76 -4.42 -0.86 6.93
CA ILE A 76 -3.64 -1.30 5.76
C ILE A 76 -2.15 -1.03 5.99
N GLU A 77 -1.80 0.16 6.48
CA GLU A 77 -0.42 0.53 6.83
C GLU A 77 0.19 -0.47 7.82
N ASN A 78 -0.52 -0.79 8.90
CA ASN A 78 -0.05 -1.74 9.91
C ASN A 78 0.14 -3.16 9.35
N LYS A 79 -0.79 -3.64 8.52
CA LYS A 79 -0.66 -4.96 7.86
C LYS A 79 0.59 -5.02 6.97
N GLY A 80 0.88 -3.96 6.22
CA GLY A 80 2.07 -3.88 5.37
C GLY A 80 3.38 -3.86 6.17
N LEU A 81 3.37 -3.28 7.38
CA LEU A 81 4.52 -3.31 8.29
C LEU A 81 4.74 -4.71 8.89
N GLU A 82 3.68 -5.41 9.31
CA GLU A 82 3.78 -6.77 9.86
C GLU A 82 4.29 -7.79 8.82
N GLU A 83 3.81 -7.70 7.58
CA GLU A 83 4.27 -8.55 6.47
C GLU A 83 5.76 -8.34 6.18
N ARG A 84 6.24 -7.08 6.22
CA ARG A 84 7.68 -6.78 6.08
C ARG A 84 8.49 -7.35 7.23
N ALA A 85 8.07 -7.09 8.48
CA ALA A 85 8.78 -7.56 9.68
C ALA A 85 8.92 -9.09 9.73
N THR A 86 7.90 -9.84 9.32
CA THR A 86 7.95 -11.31 9.26
C THR A 86 8.79 -11.82 8.10
N SER A 87 8.80 -11.13 6.96
CA SER A 87 9.63 -11.50 5.80
C SER A 87 11.13 -11.24 5.99
N ASP A 88 11.50 -10.17 6.71
CA ASP A 88 12.91 -9.82 6.98
C ASP A 88 13.58 -10.82 7.93
N LEU A 89 12.83 -11.38 8.89
CA LEU A 89 13.29 -12.50 9.73
C LEU A 89 13.54 -13.77 8.89
N CYS A 90 12.72 -14.03 7.86
CA CYS A 90 12.86 -15.20 7.00
C CYS A 90 14.09 -15.11 6.07
N LYS A 91 14.46 -13.89 5.62
CA LYS A 91 15.64 -13.69 4.77
C LYS A 91 16.97 -13.83 5.53
N LYS A 92 16.99 -13.57 6.84
CA LYS A 92 18.20 -13.74 7.67
C LYS A 92 18.50 -15.20 8.02
N ALA A 93 17.55 -16.13 7.82
CA ALA A 93 17.72 -17.56 8.10
C ALA A 93 18.26 -18.39 6.92
N LYS A 94 18.65 -17.78 5.79
CA LYS A 94 19.05 -18.50 4.57
C LYS A 94 20.48 -18.18 4.11
N ILE A 95 21.43 -18.27 5.03
CA ILE A 95 22.85 -18.52 4.70
C ILE A 95 23.26 -19.78 5.45
N GLY A 96 23.14 -20.93 4.79
CA GLY A 96 23.60 -22.20 5.35
C GLY A 96 22.80 -23.38 4.82
N GLY A 97 23.23 -23.97 3.71
CA GLY A 97 22.70 -25.27 3.27
C GLY A 97 22.80 -25.47 1.76
N SER A 98 23.82 -26.22 1.36
CA SER A 98 24.19 -26.66 0.01
C SER A 98 23.02 -26.93 -0.95
N PHE A 99 23.00 -26.27 -2.11
CA PHE A 99 22.18 -26.69 -3.26
C PHE A 99 22.94 -27.76 -4.03
N SER A 100 22.71 -29.04 -3.72
CA SER A 100 23.16 -30.14 -4.58
C SER A 100 22.25 -30.17 -5.81
N GLY A 101 22.67 -29.47 -6.86
CA GLY A 101 22.03 -29.53 -8.17
C GLY A 101 22.21 -30.91 -8.79
N SER A 102 21.18 -31.75 -8.71
CA SER A 102 21.03 -32.87 -9.63
C SER A 102 20.23 -32.39 -10.83
N PHE A 103 20.93 -32.10 -11.93
CA PHE A 103 20.34 -31.99 -13.26
C PHE A 103 19.71 -33.34 -13.60
N SER A 104 18.38 -33.44 -13.58
CA SER A 104 17.68 -34.60 -14.13
C SER A 104 17.53 -34.43 -15.64
N GLU A 105 18.21 -35.32 -16.35
CA GLU A 105 18.36 -35.38 -17.79
C GLU A 105 17.03 -35.68 -18.51
N ASN A 106 16.70 -34.83 -19.48
CA ASN A 106 15.60 -34.99 -20.42
C ASN A 106 15.75 -36.30 -21.23
N ARG A 107 14.89 -37.30 -21.00
CA ARG A 107 14.70 -38.40 -21.96
C ARG A 107 13.50 -38.12 -22.85
N ARG A 108 13.77 -37.56 -24.03
CA ARG A 108 12.83 -37.56 -25.16
C ARG A 108 12.77 -38.98 -25.74
N ALA A 109 11.70 -39.72 -25.48
CA ALA A 109 11.38 -40.92 -26.23
C ALA A 109 10.57 -40.51 -27.46
N GLY A 110 11.27 -40.24 -28.57
CA GLY A 110 10.69 -40.05 -29.89
C GLY A 110 10.33 -41.40 -30.50
N SER A 111 9.07 -41.52 -30.86
CA SER A 111 8.45 -42.61 -31.62
C SER A 111 9.06 -42.74 -33.02
N GLN A 112 9.28 -43.98 -33.49
CA GLN A 112 9.22 -44.25 -34.92
C GLN A 112 8.69 -45.65 -35.19
N GLY A 113 7.51 -45.67 -35.81
CA GLY A 113 6.80 -46.85 -36.26
C GLY A 113 7.40 -47.46 -37.53
N GLN A 114 6.81 -48.60 -37.87
CA GLN A 114 7.11 -49.53 -38.95
C GLN A 114 6.83 -48.95 -40.36
N GLN A 115 7.61 -49.39 -41.35
CA GLN A 115 7.16 -49.75 -42.71
C GLN A 115 8.32 -50.51 -43.41
N GLN A 116 8.25 -51.85 -43.53
CA GLN A 116 7.74 -52.68 -44.64
C GLN A 116 8.49 -52.55 -45.98
N GLN A 117 8.96 -53.71 -46.46
CA GLN A 117 9.43 -54.03 -47.81
C GLN A 117 8.24 -54.22 -48.77
#